data_AF-A0A7W1B8G2-F1
#
_entry.id   AF-A0A7W1B8G2-F1
#
_cell.length_a   1.000
_cell.length_b   1.000
_cell.length_c   1.000
_cell.angle_alpha   90.00
_cell.angle_beta   90.00
_cell.angle_gamma   90.00
#
_symmetry.space_group_name_H-M   'P 1'
#
loop_
_entity.id
_entity.type
_entity.pdbx_description
1 polymer ?
#
loop_
_entity_poly.entity_id
_entity_poly.type
_entity_poly.pdbx_seq_one_letter_code
_entity_poly.pdbx_strand_id
1 'polypeptide(L)'
;GATGAPPPPRSLSGQPRIEQTYEPGTITVITAYDDLKDTPADVPVTLVAYKSDESIKVSVKPTTSTGRVEFGDLDRSGNTIYFAMAQLVRNGAIDRGYTVPVQLDSRGGVHVILSGEKRDSTKPPVDDFARVQAQDTPTEAGKVRVVISGAPELPATVKIFDAVTHQVVAEGTAVQGQADRARVDFQSQFAARADIPVGMLGVVVHGGAGKDEPMAGLEVTLVPATEGAPALATPLTGITDDNGQAIVKVPPTITGPLKAVLTVNGKQHTSESFEVGTSGGALEVIAHWEDKGRIEAMIDVPHIVGRVLYAESVNRKRTYRSAPFQTIPTAGTQLAMFFYPRTMFTFTMGGAIEDQLMGVQGRFSVTNFSWFPFSAGPDGLVIPLPKGYRGIIVGETDQDKVSSDPVQGFRILRPIPPGGLTFHGGFSLPVEGDSIQWAQDLPLGTVNSSLKFLKVPGMVVRAPPGVAVQDAEMQNGTPIYLMEPIQIKSGQSMVLSVGGLPAMPGWRIWVPRIIGLVVVATMLAGVAFAMGRRKAATGATEAREVRRNQLLDELVELDRAGSKDKRRRETLIVELEALWGDDN
;
A
#
# COMPACT_ATOMS: atom_id res chain seq x y z
N GLY A 1 15.57 -15.71 -24.43
CA GLY A 1 15.81 -14.47 -23.65
C GLY A 1 16.90 -13.70 -24.35
N ALA A 2 16.66 -12.42 -24.67
CA ALA A 2 17.73 -11.57 -25.18
C ALA A 2 18.80 -11.45 -24.09
N THR A 3 20.04 -11.79 -24.42
CA THR A 3 21.22 -11.55 -23.58
C THR A 3 21.48 -10.05 -23.55
N GLY A 4 20.67 -9.30 -22.81
CA GLY A 4 20.92 -7.90 -22.53
C GLY A 4 22.24 -7.77 -21.79
N ALA A 5 23.05 -6.79 -22.18
CA ALA A 5 24.24 -6.45 -21.42
C ALA A 5 23.84 -6.17 -19.95
N PRO A 6 24.61 -6.61 -18.96
CA PRO A 6 24.30 -6.35 -17.56
C PRO A 6 24.16 -4.83 -17.33
N PRO A 7 23.21 -4.41 -16.47
CA PRO A 7 23.00 -2.99 -16.20
C PRO A 7 24.28 -2.34 -15.65
N PRO A 8 24.55 -1.06 -15.99
CA PRO A 8 25.76 -0.40 -15.53
C PRO A 8 25.81 -0.37 -14.00
N PRO A 9 26.96 -0.65 -13.36
CA PRO A 9 27.04 -0.78 -11.90
C PRO A 9 26.56 0.45 -11.13
N ARG A 10 26.72 1.64 -11.69
CA ARG A 10 26.17 2.90 -11.17
C ARG A 10 24.64 2.87 -10.97
N SER A 11 23.92 2.18 -11.84
CA SER A 11 22.46 2.00 -11.73
C SER A 11 22.06 1.04 -10.61
N LEU A 12 22.96 0.12 -10.23
CA LEU A 12 22.77 -0.85 -9.15
C LEU A 12 23.22 -0.33 -7.78
N SER A 13 23.98 0.77 -7.75
CA SER A 13 24.55 1.28 -6.51
C SER A 13 23.48 1.75 -5.54
N GLY A 14 23.68 1.42 -4.27
CA GLY A 14 22.77 1.74 -3.17
C GLY A 14 21.47 0.92 -3.16
N GLN A 15 21.26 0.02 -4.12
CA GLN A 15 20.06 -0.81 -4.21
C GLN A 15 20.30 -2.18 -3.56
N PRO A 16 19.58 -2.53 -2.47
CA PRO A 16 19.69 -3.85 -1.85
C PRO A 16 19.05 -4.91 -2.73
N ARG A 17 19.73 -6.06 -2.86
CA ARG A 17 19.21 -7.25 -3.53
C ARG A 17 19.26 -8.42 -2.58
N ILE A 18 18.13 -9.10 -2.41
CA ILE A 18 18.07 -10.33 -1.62
C ILE A 18 18.61 -11.46 -2.51
N GLU A 19 19.59 -12.19 -2.00
CA GLU A 19 20.20 -13.32 -2.70
C GLU A 19 20.14 -14.55 -1.78
N GLN A 20 19.60 -15.65 -2.29
CA GLN A 20 19.48 -16.89 -1.52
C GLN A 20 20.84 -17.57 -1.26
N THR A 21 21.87 -17.19 -2.02
CA THR A 21 23.24 -17.70 -1.85
C THR A 21 23.98 -17.06 -0.68
N TYR A 22 23.52 -15.92 -0.17
CA TYR A 22 24.06 -15.31 1.05
C TYR A 22 23.25 -15.77 2.27
N GLU A 23 23.93 -15.98 3.39
CA GLU A 23 23.28 -16.44 4.62
C GLU A 23 22.24 -15.43 5.12
N PRO A 24 21.04 -15.85 5.54
CA PRO A 24 20.04 -14.96 6.13
C PRO A 24 20.60 -14.23 7.36
N GLY A 25 20.39 -12.91 7.43
CA GLY A 25 20.97 -12.09 8.50
C GLY A 25 22.36 -11.55 8.16
N THR A 26 22.76 -11.58 6.89
CA THR A 26 23.98 -10.94 6.40
C THR A 26 23.67 -9.78 5.46
N ILE A 27 24.51 -8.74 5.51
CA ILE A 27 24.63 -7.71 4.48
C ILE A 27 26.04 -7.75 3.94
N THR A 28 26.17 -8.10 2.67
CA THR A 28 27.40 -8.00 1.89
C THR A 28 27.42 -6.69 1.13
N VAL A 29 28.45 -5.89 1.34
CA VAL A 29 28.67 -4.63 0.60
C VAL A 29 29.92 -4.77 -0.27
N ILE A 30 29.79 -4.39 -1.54
CA ILE A 30 30.92 -4.26 -2.47
C ILE A 30 31.13 -2.79 -2.78
N THR A 31 32.31 -2.27 -2.51
CA THR A 31 32.74 -0.94 -2.96
C THR A 31 33.48 -1.04 -4.27
N ALA A 32 33.16 -0.17 -5.23
CA ALA A 32 33.80 -0.18 -6.54
C ALA A 32 33.80 1.22 -7.18
N TYR A 33 34.53 1.38 -8.29
CA TYR A 33 34.41 2.53 -9.17
C TYR A 33 33.87 2.09 -10.54
N ASP A 34 32.80 2.76 -11.00
CA ASP A 34 32.09 2.64 -12.29
C ASP A 34 31.88 1.23 -12.89
N ASP A 35 32.93 0.53 -13.31
CA ASP A 35 32.88 -0.71 -14.10
C ASP A 35 33.05 -2.01 -13.29
N LEU A 36 33.08 -1.93 -11.96
CA LEU A 36 33.35 -3.04 -11.00
C LEU A 36 34.72 -3.70 -11.14
N LYS A 37 35.61 -3.21 -12.00
CA LYS A 37 36.98 -3.76 -12.12
C LYS A 37 37.90 -3.15 -11.08
N ASP A 38 37.72 -1.86 -10.77
CA ASP A 38 38.43 -1.18 -9.68
C ASP A 38 37.63 -1.34 -8.38
N THR A 39 38.04 -2.29 -7.55
CA THR A 39 37.44 -2.59 -6.24
C THR A 39 38.46 -2.28 -5.13
N PRO A 40 38.39 -1.09 -4.49
CA PRO A 40 39.41 -0.66 -3.55
C PRO A 40 39.39 -1.48 -2.26
N ALA A 41 40.57 -1.89 -1.80
CA ALA A 41 40.77 -2.47 -0.46
C ALA A 41 40.80 -1.38 0.61
N ASP A 42 40.60 -1.78 1.86
CA ASP A 42 40.73 -0.96 3.07
C ASP A 42 39.82 0.29 3.11
N VAL A 43 38.78 0.33 2.27
CA VAL A 43 37.76 1.38 2.33
C VAL A 43 36.85 1.11 3.52
N PRO A 44 36.72 2.06 4.46
CA PRO A 44 35.83 1.89 5.60
C PRO A 44 34.38 1.94 5.12
N VAL A 45 33.67 0.83 5.27
CA VAL A 45 32.22 0.78 5.09
C VAL A 45 31.58 0.85 6.46
N THR A 46 30.67 1.81 6.62
CA THR A 46 29.90 1.96 7.85
C THR A 46 28.50 1.42 7.66
N LEU A 47 28.10 0.48 8.50
CA LEU A 47 26.73 -0.02 8.62
C LEU A 47 26.08 0.61 9.86
N VAL A 48 24.96 1.31 9.65
CA VAL A 48 24.17 1.93 10.72
C VAL A 48 22.86 1.19 10.85
N ALA A 49 22.53 0.79 12.07
CA ALA A 49 21.35 0.03 12.42
C ALA A 49 20.41 0.91 13.26
N TYR A 50 19.24 1.24 12.71
CA TYR A 50 18.16 1.97 13.37
C TYR A 50 17.11 0.96 13.84
N LYS A 51 16.95 0.80 15.16
CA LYS A 51 16.07 -0.21 15.75
C LYS A 51 14.68 0.31 16.12
N SER A 52 13.68 -0.55 16.20
CA SER A 52 12.30 -0.17 16.52
C SER A 52 12.15 0.44 17.92
N ASP A 53 13.06 0.08 18.84
CA ASP A 53 13.25 0.66 20.18
C ASP A 53 13.97 2.02 20.17
N GLU A 54 14.20 2.58 18.98
CA GLU A 54 14.86 3.85 18.73
C GLU A 54 16.36 3.91 19.07
N SER A 55 16.98 2.77 19.39
CA SER A 55 18.43 2.71 19.53
C SER A 55 19.13 2.70 18.16
N ILE A 56 20.31 3.32 18.13
CA ILE A 56 21.20 3.35 16.98
C ILE A 56 22.44 2.52 17.31
N LYS A 57 22.87 1.66 16.38
CA LYS A 57 24.17 0.99 16.45
C LYS A 57 24.96 1.26 15.18
N VAL A 58 26.25 1.44 15.32
CA VAL A 58 27.16 1.66 14.20
C VAL A 58 28.22 0.57 14.19
N SER A 59 28.52 0.03 13.02
CA SER A 59 29.58 -0.94 12.80
C SER A 59 30.41 -0.50 11.60
N VAL A 60 31.72 -0.44 11.76
CA VAL A 60 32.65 -0.06 10.69
C VAL A 60 33.55 -1.24 10.41
N LYS A 61 33.67 -1.61 9.13
CA LYS A 61 34.60 -2.66 8.69
C LYS A 61 35.31 -2.19 7.40
N PRO A 62 36.62 -2.42 7.26
CA PRO A 62 37.32 -2.16 6.02
C PRO A 62 36.94 -3.19 4.95
N THR A 63 37.02 -2.80 3.68
CA THR A 63 36.86 -3.72 2.56
C THR A 63 38.11 -4.60 2.40
N THR A 64 37.89 -5.83 1.97
CA THR A 64 38.95 -6.78 1.61
C THR A 64 39.62 -6.39 0.28
N SER A 65 40.62 -7.15 -0.16
CA SER A 65 41.32 -6.96 -1.44
C SER A 65 40.42 -7.04 -2.67
N THR A 66 39.20 -7.56 -2.54
CA THR A 66 38.18 -7.59 -3.62
C THR A 66 37.13 -6.49 -3.47
N GLY A 67 37.39 -5.46 -2.65
CA GLY A 67 36.44 -4.41 -2.32
C GLY A 67 35.19 -4.88 -1.58
N ARG A 68 35.19 -6.10 -1.02
CA ARG A 68 34.04 -6.72 -0.36
C ARG A 68 34.15 -6.58 1.16
N VAL A 69 33.03 -6.34 1.83
CA VAL A 69 32.89 -6.42 3.28
C VAL A 69 31.58 -7.12 3.65
N GLU A 70 31.58 -7.84 4.75
CA GLU A 70 30.41 -8.60 5.21
C GLU A 70 30.07 -8.26 6.67
N PHE A 71 28.78 -7.99 6.89
CA PHE A 71 28.19 -7.79 8.20
C PHE A 71 27.23 -8.95 8.47
N GLY A 72 27.50 -9.74 9.50
CA GLY A 72 26.68 -10.89 9.91
C GLY A 72 25.96 -10.65 11.24
N ASP A 73 25.24 -11.67 11.70
CA ASP A 73 24.45 -11.65 12.94
C ASP A 73 23.46 -10.49 13.03
N LEU A 74 22.91 -10.09 11.88
CA LEU A 74 21.98 -8.97 11.78
C LEU A 74 20.55 -9.43 12.11
N ASP A 75 19.74 -8.48 12.57
CA ASP A 75 18.35 -8.69 12.94
C ASP A 75 17.48 -9.00 11.71
N ARG A 76 16.82 -10.15 11.75
CA ARG A 76 15.93 -10.67 10.69
C ARG A 76 14.45 -10.50 11.01
N SER A 77 14.11 -10.06 12.23
CA SER A 77 12.71 -9.88 12.61
C SER A 77 12.07 -8.67 11.92
N GLY A 78 12.89 -7.80 11.32
CA GLY A 78 12.47 -6.53 10.74
C GLY A 78 12.43 -5.39 11.77
N ASN A 79 12.85 -5.63 13.02
CA ASN A 79 12.94 -4.59 14.04
C ASN A 79 14.11 -3.62 13.81
N THR A 80 14.93 -3.85 12.79
CA THR A 80 16.09 -3.02 12.47
C THR A 80 16.09 -2.64 10.99
N ILE A 81 16.37 -1.38 10.72
CA ILE A 81 16.66 -0.84 9.39
C ILE A 81 18.14 -0.52 9.30
N TYR A 82 18.76 -0.94 8.21
CA TYR A 82 20.17 -0.78 7.96
C TYR A 82 20.46 0.24 6.86
N PHE A 83 21.53 0.99 7.05
CA PHE A 83 22.09 1.92 6.06
C PHE A 83 23.58 1.61 5.92
N ALA A 84 24.04 1.26 4.71
CA ALA A 84 25.45 1.12 4.43
C ALA A 84 25.99 2.36 3.70
N MET A 85 27.17 2.81 4.11
CA MET A 85 27.79 4.04 3.60
C MET A 85 29.28 3.83 3.40
N ALA A 86 29.82 4.47 2.35
CA ALA A 86 31.25 4.52 2.09
C ALA A 86 31.61 5.86 1.43
N GLN A 87 32.81 6.36 1.74
CA GLN A 87 33.40 7.51 1.06
C GLN A 87 34.52 7.02 0.14
N LEU A 88 34.35 7.21 -1.16
CA LEU A 88 35.28 6.73 -2.18
C LEU A 88 36.08 7.93 -2.71
N VAL A 89 37.34 8.02 -2.29
CA VAL A 89 38.25 9.10 -2.70
C VAL A 89 38.67 8.89 -4.16
N ARG A 90 38.56 9.92 -5.01
CA ARG A 90 39.04 9.88 -6.40
C ARG A 90 39.43 11.27 -6.90
N ASN A 91 40.54 11.40 -7.62
CA ASN A 91 40.95 12.63 -8.31
C ASN A 91 40.68 13.96 -7.55
N GLY A 92 41.03 14.03 -6.26
CA GLY A 92 40.79 15.22 -5.41
C GLY A 92 39.34 15.45 -4.96
N ALA A 93 38.42 14.56 -5.31
CA ALA A 93 37.01 14.53 -4.91
C ALA A 93 36.71 13.31 -4.02
N ILE A 94 35.51 13.32 -3.41
CA ILE A 94 34.99 12.21 -2.61
C ILE A 94 33.59 11.88 -3.10
N ASP A 95 33.40 10.68 -3.62
CA ASP A 95 32.07 10.14 -3.91
C ASP A 95 31.46 9.56 -2.63
N ARG A 96 30.22 9.93 -2.32
CA ARG A 96 29.45 9.40 -1.20
C ARG A 96 28.53 8.28 -1.69
N GLY A 97 28.91 7.04 -1.44
CA GLY A 97 28.07 5.86 -1.65
C GLY A 97 27.13 5.65 -0.48
N TYR A 98 25.84 5.42 -0.76
CA TYR A 98 24.79 5.32 0.25
C TYR A 98 23.69 4.34 -0.18
N THR A 99 23.15 3.53 0.73
CA THR A 99 22.04 2.62 0.44
C THR A 99 20.68 3.22 0.77
N VAL A 100 19.65 2.89 0.00
CA VAL A 100 18.27 3.04 0.50
C VAL A 100 18.08 2.20 1.79
N PRO A 101 17.08 2.51 2.65
CA PRO A 101 16.82 1.73 3.86
C PRO A 101 16.71 0.23 3.58
N VAL A 102 17.49 -0.58 4.29
CA VAL A 102 17.50 -2.05 4.14
C VAL A 102 16.83 -2.70 5.34
N GLN A 103 15.70 -3.38 5.12
CA GLN A 103 15.07 -4.26 6.11
C GLN A 103 15.34 -5.71 5.71
N LEU A 104 16.03 -6.47 6.56
CA LEU A 104 16.33 -7.88 6.28
C LEU A 104 15.08 -8.75 6.45
N ASP A 105 14.96 -9.81 5.67
CA ASP A 105 13.97 -10.87 5.85
C ASP A 105 14.65 -12.21 6.23
N SER A 106 13.85 -13.27 6.39
CA SER A 106 14.34 -14.59 6.78
C SER A 106 14.81 -15.45 5.60
N ARG A 107 14.64 -14.99 4.36
CA ARG A 107 14.79 -15.84 3.16
C ARG A 107 16.21 -15.86 2.59
N GLY A 108 17.01 -14.82 2.82
CA GLY A 108 18.38 -14.74 2.30
C GLY A 108 19.15 -13.56 2.87
N GLY A 109 20.44 -13.51 2.55
CA GLY A 109 21.28 -12.34 2.80
C GLY A 109 21.02 -11.23 1.78
N VAL A 110 21.47 -10.03 2.09
CA VAL A 110 21.37 -8.87 1.20
C VAL A 110 22.74 -8.54 0.61
N HIS A 111 22.75 -8.30 -0.69
CA HIS A 111 23.88 -7.85 -1.46
C HIS A 111 23.66 -6.40 -1.90
N VAL A 112 24.65 -5.55 -1.65
CA VAL A 112 24.64 -4.14 -2.07
C VAL A 112 25.95 -3.76 -2.72
N ILE A 113 25.86 -2.93 -3.75
CA ILE A 113 27.02 -2.28 -4.37
C ILE A 113 27.00 -0.82 -3.95
N LEU A 114 28.14 -0.28 -3.52
CA LEU A 114 28.39 1.15 -3.33
C LEU A 114 29.46 1.57 -4.33
N SER A 115 29.02 2.12 -5.46
CA SER A 115 29.94 2.47 -6.54
C SER A 115 30.16 3.99 -6.59
N GLY A 116 31.38 4.42 -6.93
CA GLY A 116 31.69 5.78 -7.37
C GLY A 116 31.74 5.88 -8.89
N GLU A 117 32.13 7.04 -9.41
CA GLU A 117 32.62 7.24 -10.78
C GLU A 117 34.05 6.72 -10.93
N LYS A 118 34.61 6.62 -12.14
CA LYS A 118 36.01 6.16 -12.31
C LYS A 118 37.00 6.97 -11.46
N ARG A 119 38.08 6.34 -10.97
CA ARG A 119 39.07 6.97 -10.08
C ARG A 119 39.75 8.20 -10.68
N ASP A 120 39.89 8.23 -12.00
CA ASP A 120 40.44 9.34 -12.80
C ASP A 120 39.36 10.30 -13.35
N SER A 121 38.08 10.04 -13.07
CA SER A 121 36.97 10.86 -13.54
C SER A 121 37.08 12.29 -13.01
N THR A 122 36.86 13.25 -13.91
CA THR A 122 36.74 14.69 -13.62
C THR A 122 35.28 15.13 -13.50
N LYS A 123 34.33 14.21 -13.62
CA LYS A 123 32.91 14.52 -13.40
C LYS A 123 32.67 14.95 -11.95
N PRO A 124 31.58 15.72 -11.69
CA PRO A 124 31.18 16.09 -10.33
C PRO A 124 31.15 14.89 -9.38
N PRO A 125 31.42 15.10 -8.07
CA PRO A 125 31.32 14.05 -7.06
C PRO A 125 29.94 13.38 -7.08
N VAL A 126 29.91 12.05 -6.97
CA VAL A 126 28.67 11.29 -6.81
C VAL A 126 28.19 11.45 -5.38
N ASP A 127 26.91 11.73 -5.24
CA ASP A 127 26.26 11.79 -3.93
C ASP A 127 24.97 10.96 -3.94
N ASP A 128 25.08 9.70 -3.53
CA ASP A 128 23.94 8.78 -3.49
C ASP A 128 22.95 9.11 -2.37
N PHE A 129 23.29 10.00 -1.43
CA PHE A 129 22.35 10.39 -0.37
C PHE A 129 21.06 11.01 -0.94
N ALA A 130 21.16 11.66 -2.10
CA ALA A 130 20.03 12.19 -2.85
C ALA A 130 18.96 11.14 -3.20
N ARG A 131 19.31 9.84 -3.24
CA ARG A 131 18.38 8.74 -3.50
C ARG A 131 17.46 8.43 -2.32
N VAL A 132 17.94 8.68 -1.10
CA VAL A 132 17.15 8.48 0.13
C VAL A 132 16.37 9.73 0.46
N GLN A 133 16.98 10.88 0.16
CA GLN A 133 16.35 12.14 0.43
C GLN A 133 16.74 13.19 -0.61
N ALA A 134 15.73 13.72 -1.29
CA ALA A 134 15.90 14.72 -2.32
C ALA A 134 16.69 15.94 -1.80
N GLN A 135 17.65 16.40 -2.62
CA GLN A 135 18.55 17.52 -2.35
C GLN A 135 18.18 18.73 -3.22
N ASP A 136 16.88 19.06 -3.34
CA ASP A 136 16.43 20.04 -4.34
C ASP A 136 16.94 21.46 -4.08
N THR A 137 17.32 21.77 -2.84
CA THR A 137 17.90 23.06 -2.49
C THR A 137 19.39 22.88 -2.21
N PRO A 138 20.28 23.49 -3.02
CA PRO A 138 21.71 23.44 -2.77
C PRO A 138 22.04 23.82 -1.32
N THR A 139 22.87 23.01 -0.69
CA THR A 139 23.36 23.25 0.66
C THR A 139 24.86 23.50 0.58
N GLU A 140 25.31 24.60 1.17
CA GLU A 140 26.71 25.01 1.15
C GLU A 140 27.62 23.97 1.81
N ALA A 141 28.86 23.87 1.32
CA ALA A 141 29.86 23.01 1.92
C ALA A 141 30.07 23.35 3.41
N GLY A 142 30.22 22.31 4.25
CA GLY A 142 30.33 22.49 5.71
C GLY A 142 29.01 22.81 6.42
N LYS A 143 27.88 22.83 5.71
CA LYS A 143 26.56 23.05 6.30
C LYS A 143 25.63 21.86 6.15
N VAL A 144 24.74 21.74 7.11
CA VAL A 144 23.61 20.81 7.10
C VAL A 144 22.33 21.60 7.14
N ARG A 145 21.49 21.43 6.10
CA ARG A 145 20.15 22.02 6.02
C ARG A 145 19.13 20.99 6.50
N VAL A 146 18.52 21.19 7.65
CA VAL A 146 17.48 20.29 8.16
C VAL A 146 16.11 20.88 7.84
N VAL A 147 15.40 20.27 6.89
CA VAL A 147 14.04 20.64 6.50
C VAL A 147 13.05 19.86 7.36
N ILE A 148 12.14 20.57 8.02
CA ILE A 148 11.12 20.00 8.90
C ILE A 148 9.76 20.07 8.20
N SER A 149 9.11 18.92 8.04
CA SER A 149 7.75 18.80 7.50
C SER A 149 6.76 18.43 8.62
N GLY A 150 5.51 18.86 8.53
CA GLY A 150 4.47 18.57 9.52
C GLY A 150 4.11 19.77 10.39
N ALA A 151 3.85 19.53 11.67
CA ALA A 151 3.38 20.57 12.60
C ALA A 151 4.34 20.77 13.78
N PRO A 152 5.55 21.34 13.55
CA PRO A 152 6.46 21.70 14.62
C PRO A 152 5.93 22.87 15.46
N GLU A 153 6.26 22.85 16.75
CA GLU A 153 6.22 24.04 17.60
C GLU A 153 7.47 24.88 17.32
N LEU A 154 7.28 26.14 16.88
CA LEU A 154 8.38 27.04 16.54
C LEU A 154 8.68 28.04 17.65
N PRO A 155 9.95 28.41 17.86
CA PRO A 155 11.14 27.84 17.21
C PRO A 155 11.44 26.41 17.70
N ALA A 156 11.99 25.55 16.82
CA ALA A 156 12.39 24.19 17.18
C ALA A 156 13.91 24.04 17.19
N THR A 157 14.48 23.45 18.24
CA THR A 157 15.91 23.17 18.33
C THR A 157 16.26 21.87 17.62
N VAL A 158 17.20 21.93 16.67
CA VAL A 158 17.72 20.78 15.94
C VAL A 158 19.18 20.55 16.34
N LYS A 159 19.50 19.34 16.79
CA LYS A 159 20.84 18.92 17.19
C LYS A 159 21.38 17.89 16.22
N ILE A 160 22.66 18.01 15.86
CA ILE A 160 23.39 17.02 15.09
C ILE A 160 24.20 16.17 16.07
N PHE A 161 23.99 14.87 16.03
CA PHE A 161 24.62 13.90 16.90
C PHE A 161 25.61 13.04 16.13
N ASP A 162 26.70 12.67 16.79
CA ASP A 162 27.58 11.57 16.37
C ASP A 162 26.89 10.23 16.66
N ALA A 163 26.70 9.40 15.62
CA ALA A 163 25.96 8.15 15.74
C ALA A 163 26.65 7.08 16.61
N VAL A 164 27.96 7.21 16.87
CA VAL A 164 28.71 6.26 17.71
C VAL A 164 28.72 6.72 19.16
N THR A 165 29.04 8.00 19.40
CA THR A 165 29.23 8.52 20.76
C THR A 165 27.95 9.11 21.36
N HIS A 166 26.93 9.36 20.53
CA HIS A 166 25.71 10.09 20.88
C HIS A 166 25.99 11.49 21.48
N GLN A 167 27.17 12.06 21.20
CA GLN A 167 27.48 13.42 21.58
C GLN A 167 26.95 14.41 20.54
N VAL A 168 26.49 15.56 21.02
CA VAL A 168 26.09 16.67 20.15
C VAL A 168 27.35 17.25 19.50
N VAL A 169 27.36 17.26 18.17
CA VAL A 169 28.43 17.82 17.33
C VAL A 169 28.13 19.28 16.97
N ALA A 170 26.86 19.58 16.70
CA ALA A 170 26.39 20.92 16.35
C ALA A 170 24.90 21.08 16.70
N GLU A 171 24.42 22.32 16.76
CA GLU A 171 23.03 22.66 17.05
C GLU A 171 22.62 23.88 16.23
N GLY A 172 21.35 23.95 15.84
CA GLY A 172 20.76 25.15 15.26
C GLY A 172 19.27 25.24 15.53
N THR A 173 18.71 26.41 15.23
CA THR A 173 17.30 26.69 15.43
C THR A 173 16.56 26.64 14.11
N ALA A 174 15.53 25.80 14.03
CA ALA A 174 14.64 25.78 12.90
C ALA A 174 13.67 26.95 12.94
N VAL A 175 13.60 27.66 11.82
CA VAL A 175 12.73 28.82 11.61
C VAL A 175 11.94 28.63 10.32
N GLN A 176 10.85 29.37 10.16
CA GLN A 176 10.14 29.42 8.89
C GLN A 176 11.07 30.08 7.85
N GLY A 177 11.41 29.35 6.79
CA GLY A 177 12.17 29.90 5.67
C GLY A 177 11.38 30.93 4.87
N GLN A 178 12.06 31.66 3.99
CA GLN A 178 11.41 32.52 3.01
C GLN A 178 10.76 31.67 1.92
N ALA A 179 9.61 32.12 1.40
CA ALA A 179 8.93 31.45 0.29
C ALA A 179 9.89 31.17 -0.88
N ASP A 180 10.01 29.90 -1.24
CA ASP A 180 10.83 29.49 -2.39
C ASP A 180 10.02 29.65 -3.67
N ARG A 181 10.08 30.86 -4.24
CA ARG A 181 9.35 31.21 -5.47
C ARG A 181 9.75 30.34 -6.67
N ALA A 182 10.91 29.68 -6.64
CA ALA A 182 11.35 28.80 -7.73
C ALA A 182 10.65 27.42 -7.71
N ARG A 183 10.00 27.05 -6.60
CA ARG A 183 9.19 25.83 -6.46
C ARG A 183 7.73 26.13 -6.78
N VAL A 184 7.45 26.27 -8.07
CA VAL A 184 6.10 26.41 -8.60
C VAL A 184 5.53 25.01 -8.89
N ASP A 185 4.42 24.69 -8.23
CA ASP A 185 3.50 23.63 -8.67
C ASP A 185 2.76 24.14 -9.91
N PHE A 186 3.13 23.57 -11.06
CA PHE A 186 2.66 24.00 -12.37
C PHE A 186 1.79 22.92 -12.97
N GLN A 187 0.54 23.27 -13.22
CA GLN A 187 -0.46 22.40 -13.86
C GLN A 187 -1.03 23.10 -15.08
N SER A 188 -1.44 22.32 -16.06
CA SER A 188 -2.05 22.85 -17.27
C SER A 188 -3.14 21.92 -17.77
N GLN A 189 -4.28 22.48 -18.18
CA GLN A 189 -5.38 21.72 -18.73
C GLN A 189 -5.91 22.40 -20.01
N PHE A 190 -5.93 21.66 -21.11
CA PHE A 190 -6.49 22.13 -22.37
C PHE A 190 -7.91 21.60 -22.56
N ALA A 191 -8.80 22.48 -23.00
CA ALA A 191 -10.15 22.14 -23.42
C ALA A 191 -10.42 22.69 -24.83
N ALA A 192 -10.71 21.79 -25.77
CA ALA A 192 -11.20 22.17 -27.09
C ALA A 192 -12.57 22.85 -26.96
N ARG A 193 -12.76 23.97 -27.65
CA ARG A 193 -13.96 24.81 -27.53
C ARG A 193 -14.46 25.22 -28.91
N ALA A 194 -15.67 24.78 -29.24
CA ALA A 194 -16.30 25.05 -30.55
C ALA A 194 -16.66 26.54 -30.73
N ASP A 195 -16.83 27.27 -29.63
CA ASP A 195 -17.08 28.71 -29.62
C ASP A 195 -15.82 29.55 -29.82
N ILE A 196 -14.62 28.95 -29.76
CA ILE A 196 -13.36 29.60 -30.05
C ILE A 196 -12.98 29.29 -31.51
N PRO A 197 -12.69 30.31 -32.36
CA PRO A 197 -12.33 30.08 -33.76
C PRO A 197 -11.13 29.15 -33.93
N VAL A 198 -11.13 28.35 -34.99
CA VAL A 198 -9.99 27.48 -35.37
C VAL A 198 -8.71 28.32 -35.47
N GLY A 199 -7.62 27.81 -34.90
CA GLY A 199 -6.35 28.53 -34.84
C GLY A 199 -6.29 29.65 -33.80
N MET A 200 -7.25 29.74 -32.87
CA MET A 200 -7.16 30.62 -31.69
C MET A 200 -7.03 29.80 -30.41
N LEU A 201 -6.06 30.17 -29.58
CA LEU A 201 -5.87 29.65 -28.23
C LEU A 201 -6.12 30.76 -27.22
N GLY A 202 -7.16 30.63 -26.40
CA GLY A 202 -7.29 31.40 -25.17
C GLY A 202 -6.44 30.75 -24.08
N VAL A 203 -5.65 31.53 -23.36
CA VAL A 203 -4.84 31.04 -22.24
C VAL A 203 -5.26 31.82 -21.00
N VAL A 204 -5.56 31.11 -19.92
CA VAL A 204 -5.84 31.71 -18.61
C VAL A 204 -4.78 31.22 -17.65
N VAL A 205 -4.04 32.14 -17.04
CA VAL A 205 -2.99 31.82 -16.06
C VAL A 205 -3.38 32.44 -14.73
N HIS A 206 -3.49 31.59 -13.71
CA HIS A 206 -3.79 32.02 -12.35
C HIS A 206 -2.97 31.21 -11.34
N GLY A 207 -2.82 31.78 -10.16
CA GLY A 207 -2.06 31.20 -9.07
C GLY A 207 -1.42 32.25 -8.19
N GLY A 208 -0.31 31.88 -7.55
CA GLY A 208 0.35 32.75 -6.58
C GLY A 208 0.88 32.05 -5.34
N ALA A 209 1.32 32.88 -4.40
CA ALA A 209 1.88 32.45 -3.12
C ALA A 209 0.74 32.12 -2.14
N GLY A 210 0.34 30.86 -2.08
CA GLY A 210 -0.75 30.38 -1.21
C GLY A 210 -2.14 30.94 -1.53
N LYS A 211 -2.31 31.55 -2.71
CA LYS A 211 -3.56 32.13 -3.20
C LYS A 211 -3.73 31.84 -4.67
N ASP A 212 -4.99 31.82 -5.10
CA ASP A 212 -5.36 31.63 -6.49
C ASP A 212 -5.83 32.97 -7.08
N GLU A 213 -4.89 33.74 -7.63
CA GLU A 213 -5.13 35.07 -8.18
C GLU A 213 -4.73 35.10 -9.67
N PRO A 214 -5.37 35.92 -10.53
CA PRO A 214 -4.95 36.05 -11.92
C PRO A 214 -3.50 36.54 -12.04
N MET A 215 -2.72 35.96 -12.95
CA MET A 215 -1.30 36.28 -13.13
C MET A 215 -1.05 37.09 -14.40
N ALA A 216 -0.92 38.40 -14.25
CA ALA A 216 -0.67 39.34 -15.35
C ALA A 216 0.80 39.39 -15.79
N GLY A 217 1.03 39.79 -17.04
CA GLY A 217 2.35 40.07 -17.60
C GLY A 217 3.21 38.84 -17.91
N LEU A 218 2.64 37.64 -17.90
CA LEU A 218 3.35 36.41 -18.25
C LEU A 218 3.36 36.20 -19.76
N GLU A 219 4.55 36.00 -20.33
CA GLU A 219 4.69 35.62 -21.73
C GLU A 219 4.42 34.12 -21.89
N VAL A 220 3.46 33.81 -22.76
CA VAL A 220 3.09 32.45 -23.19
C VAL A 220 3.67 32.23 -24.58
N THR A 221 4.61 31.30 -24.71
CA THR A 221 5.21 30.93 -26.01
C THR A 221 4.77 29.55 -26.43
N LEU A 222 4.28 29.37 -27.66
CA LEU A 222 3.95 28.04 -28.18
C LEU A 222 5.14 27.42 -28.91
N VAL A 223 5.40 26.14 -28.62
CA VAL A 223 6.44 25.33 -29.26
C VAL A 223 5.86 24.01 -29.76
N PRO A 224 6.45 23.37 -30.78
CA PRO A 224 6.06 22.02 -31.19
C PRO A 224 6.22 21.02 -30.04
N ALA A 225 5.25 20.13 -29.85
CA ALA A 225 5.32 19.12 -28.78
C ALA A 225 6.32 17.99 -29.08
N THR A 226 6.58 17.73 -30.37
CA THR A 226 7.49 16.68 -30.85
C THR A 226 8.95 17.09 -30.63
N GLU A 227 9.68 16.31 -29.85
CA GLU A 227 11.11 16.53 -29.60
C GLU A 227 11.91 16.48 -30.91
N GLY A 228 12.77 17.48 -31.13
CA GLY A 228 13.58 17.60 -32.34
C GLY A 228 12.83 18.15 -33.56
N ALA A 229 11.54 18.49 -33.46
CA ALA A 229 10.86 19.20 -34.53
C ALA A 229 11.51 20.58 -34.76
N PRO A 230 11.54 21.07 -36.01
CA PRO A 230 12.05 22.41 -36.30
C PRO A 230 11.30 23.46 -35.48
N ALA A 231 12.04 24.42 -34.93
CA ALA A 231 11.43 25.58 -34.29
C ALA A 231 10.47 26.28 -35.26
N LEU A 232 9.38 26.83 -34.74
CA LEU A 232 8.44 27.61 -35.54
C LEU A 232 9.17 28.81 -36.16
N ALA A 233 8.95 29.07 -37.46
CA ALA A 233 9.61 30.15 -38.18
C ALA A 233 9.34 31.53 -37.56
N THR A 234 8.17 31.69 -36.95
CA THR A 234 7.78 32.86 -36.15
C THR A 234 7.35 32.37 -34.76
N PRO A 235 7.95 32.88 -33.66
CA PRO A 235 7.47 32.60 -32.32
C PRO A 235 6.00 33.00 -32.19
N LEU A 236 5.18 32.08 -31.68
CA LEU A 236 3.79 32.37 -31.36
C LEU A 236 3.73 32.74 -29.89
N THR A 237 3.55 34.02 -29.60
CA THR A 237 3.54 34.54 -28.24
C THR A 237 2.25 35.28 -27.90
N GLY A 238 1.90 35.28 -26.62
CA GLY A 238 0.86 36.11 -26.02
C GLY A 238 1.32 36.56 -24.64
N ILE A 239 0.82 37.71 -24.17
CA ILE A 239 1.11 38.21 -22.81
C ILE A 239 -0.21 38.22 -22.05
N THR A 240 -0.21 37.69 -20.82
CA THR A 240 -1.41 37.71 -19.98
C THR A 240 -1.75 39.13 -19.53
N ASP A 241 -3.03 39.49 -19.61
CA ASP A 241 -3.57 40.76 -19.14
C ASP A 241 -3.78 40.78 -17.60
N ASP A 242 -4.36 41.85 -17.07
CA ASP A 242 -4.66 42.00 -15.64
C ASP A 242 -5.63 40.92 -15.09
N ASN A 243 -6.36 40.22 -15.97
CA ASN A 243 -7.22 39.09 -15.64
C ASN A 243 -6.53 37.75 -15.85
N GLY A 244 -5.21 37.75 -16.08
CA GLY A 244 -4.43 36.53 -16.34
C GLY A 244 -4.70 35.92 -17.71
N GLN A 245 -5.31 36.65 -18.65
CA GLN A 245 -5.75 36.10 -19.93
C GLN A 245 -4.83 36.51 -21.08
N ALA A 246 -4.49 35.58 -21.96
CA ALA A 246 -3.79 35.84 -23.21
C ALA A 246 -4.52 35.16 -24.37
N ILE A 247 -4.41 35.73 -25.57
CA ILE A 247 -4.88 35.09 -26.80
C ILE A 247 -3.69 34.89 -27.72
N VAL A 248 -3.46 33.65 -28.16
CA VAL A 248 -2.41 33.32 -29.12
C VAL A 248 -3.04 32.84 -30.41
N LYS A 249 -2.68 33.49 -31.52
CA LYS A 249 -3.14 33.10 -32.86
C LYS A 249 -2.18 32.11 -33.48
N VAL A 250 -2.67 30.93 -33.83
CA VAL A 250 -1.92 29.85 -34.46
C VAL A 250 -2.24 29.81 -35.96
N PRO A 251 -1.26 30.07 -36.83
CA PRO A 251 -1.45 29.96 -38.27
C PRO A 251 -1.92 28.56 -38.70
N PRO A 252 -2.81 28.44 -39.69
CA PRO A 252 -3.32 27.15 -40.17
C PRO A 252 -2.22 26.29 -40.84
N THR A 253 -1.06 26.88 -41.15
CA THR A 253 0.12 26.16 -41.67
C THR A 253 0.82 25.32 -40.61
N ILE A 254 0.58 25.58 -39.33
CA ILE A 254 1.11 24.77 -38.23
C ILE A 254 0.17 23.62 -37.99
N THR A 255 0.65 22.41 -38.29
CA THR A 255 -0.08 21.17 -38.10
C THR A 255 0.64 20.33 -37.04
N GLY A 256 -0.13 19.67 -36.19
CA GLY A 256 0.39 18.82 -35.12
C GLY A 256 0.32 19.44 -33.72
N PRO A 257 0.72 18.65 -32.70
CA PRO A 257 0.58 19.02 -31.30
C PRO A 257 1.57 20.13 -30.90
N LEU A 258 1.09 21.05 -30.07
CA LEU A 258 1.85 22.16 -29.48
C LEU A 258 1.93 21.99 -27.97
N LYS A 259 2.89 22.69 -27.35
CA LYS A 259 2.97 22.93 -25.90
C LYS A 259 3.09 24.43 -25.67
N ALA A 260 2.52 24.91 -24.57
CA ALA A 260 2.73 26.26 -24.10
C ALA A 260 3.89 26.28 -23.11
N VAL A 261 4.75 27.28 -23.25
CA VAL A 261 5.94 27.48 -22.44
C VAL A 261 5.83 28.86 -21.78
N LEU A 262 5.89 28.88 -20.45
CA LEU A 262 5.73 30.08 -19.64
C LEU A 262 6.91 30.21 -18.67
N THR A 263 7.31 31.44 -18.36
CA THR A 263 8.31 31.70 -17.30
C THR A 263 7.61 32.23 -16.05
N VAL A 264 7.54 31.41 -15.00
CA VAL A 264 6.96 31.79 -13.71
C VAL A 264 8.10 31.88 -12.70
N ASN A 265 8.21 33.02 -12.01
CA ASN A 265 9.27 33.29 -11.03
C ASN A 265 10.69 33.01 -11.55
N GLY A 266 10.94 33.30 -12.83
CA GLY A 266 12.25 33.10 -13.47
C GLY A 266 12.56 31.65 -13.87
N LYS A 267 11.63 30.71 -13.66
CA LYS A 267 11.75 29.32 -14.11
C LYS A 267 10.80 29.04 -15.28
N GLN A 268 11.29 28.34 -16.29
CA GLN A 268 10.50 27.93 -17.43
C GLN A 268 9.67 26.68 -17.08
N HIS A 269 8.40 26.71 -17.44
CA HIS A 269 7.44 25.62 -17.28
C HIS A 269 6.79 25.31 -18.63
N THR A 270 6.36 24.07 -18.82
CA THR A 270 5.80 23.60 -20.08
C THR A 270 4.52 22.84 -19.83
N SER A 271 3.47 23.15 -20.59
CA SER A 271 2.18 22.47 -20.53
C SER A 271 2.25 21.04 -21.08
N GLU A 272 1.17 20.29 -20.84
CA GLU A 272 0.85 19.11 -21.64
C GLU A 272 0.66 19.48 -23.13
N SER A 273 0.76 18.48 -24.02
CA SER A 273 0.56 18.69 -25.45
C SER A 273 -0.92 18.87 -25.80
N PHE A 274 -1.23 19.78 -26.72
CA PHE A 274 -2.58 20.04 -27.19
C PHE A 274 -2.62 20.37 -28.69
N GLU A 275 -3.81 20.28 -29.30
CA GLU A 275 -4.02 20.59 -30.71
C GLU A 275 -5.08 21.69 -30.87
N VAL A 276 -4.75 22.71 -31.66
CA VAL A 276 -5.66 23.85 -31.98
C VAL A 276 -6.01 23.94 -33.47
N GLY A 277 -5.48 23.01 -34.28
CA GLY A 277 -5.60 23.04 -35.74
C GLY A 277 -7.00 22.63 -36.25
N THR A 278 -7.72 21.79 -35.49
CA THR A 278 -9.07 21.32 -35.85
C THR A 278 -10.19 22.12 -35.18
N SER A 279 -9.90 22.74 -34.05
CA SER A 279 -10.81 23.57 -33.24
C SER A 279 -9.98 24.57 -32.43
N GLY A 280 -10.53 25.74 -32.15
CA GLY A 280 -9.97 26.59 -31.10
C GLY A 280 -10.05 25.93 -29.73
N GLY A 281 -9.43 26.53 -28.73
CA GLY A 281 -9.46 25.99 -27.38
C GLY A 281 -9.05 26.98 -26.30
N ALA A 282 -9.27 26.57 -25.07
CA ALA A 282 -8.82 27.26 -23.87
C ALA A 282 -7.78 26.40 -23.16
N LEU A 283 -6.65 27.00 -22.79
CA LEU A 283 -5.64 26.42 -21.92
C LEU A 283 -5.67 27.12 -20.57
N GLU A 284 -6.04 26.39 -19.53
CA GLU A 284 -5.93 26.85 -18.15
C GLU A 284 -4.57 26.42 -17.61
N VAL A 285 -3.85 27.37 -16.99
CA VAL A 285 -2.55 27.15 -16.37
C VAL A 285 -2.61 27.60 -14.93
N ILE A 286 -2.34 26.67 -14.02
CA ILE A 286 -2.31 26.91 -12.58
C ILE A 286 -0.86 26.89 -12.13
N ALA A 287 -0.40 27.98 -11.51
CA ALA A 287 0.97 28.12 -11.03
C ALA A 287 0.99 28.54 -9.56
N HIS A 288 0.99 27.57 -8.65
CA HIS A 288 0.95 27.79 -7.20
C HIS A 288 2.33 27.61 -6.56
N TRP A 289 2.64 28.39 -5.54
CA TRP A 289 3.79 28.13 -4.67
C TRP A 289 3.44 28.49 -3.22
N GLU A 290 4.24 28.02 -2.27
CA GLU A 290 3.97 28.25 -0.85
C GLU A 290 4.18 29.74 -0.50
N ASP A 291 3.26 30.33 0.27
CA ASP A 291 3.34 31.72 0.78
C ASP A 291 4.45 31.89 1.83
N LYS A 292 4.85 30.78 2.43
CA LYS A 292 5.93 30.67 3.42
C LYS A 292 6.89 29.59 2.97
N GLY A 293 8.19 29.79 3.20
CA GLY A 293 9.19 28.77 2.91
C GLY A 293 9.04 27.59 3.85
N ARG A 294 9.71 26.47 3.56
CA ARG A 294 9.74 25.34 4.49
C ARG A 294 10.39 25.73 5.81
N ILE A 295 9.98 25.07 6.88
CA ILE A 295 10.65 25.22 8.17
C ILE A 295 12.00 24.54 8.07
N GLU A 296 13.08 25.26 8.34
CA GLU A 296 14.43 24.73 8.21
C GLU A 296 15.40 25.27 9.25
N ALA A 297 16.40 24.45 9.59
CA ALA A 297 17.58 24.86 10.33
C ALA A 297 18.80 24.74 9.41
N MET A 298 19.60 25.80 9.31
CA MET A 298 20.90 25.76 8.67
C MET A 298 21.97 25.67 9.77
N ILE A 299 22.75 24.59 9.77
CA ILE A 299 23.66 24.25 10.87
C ILE A 299 25.07 24.10 10.30
N ASP A 300 26.04 24.81 10.87
CA ASP A 300 27.45 24.60 10.56
C ASP A 300 27.91 23.29 11.19
N VAL A 301 28.37 22.36 10.36
CA VAL A 301 28.82 21.03 10.78
C VAL A 301 30.20 20.77 10.18
N PRO A 302 31.25 20.65 11.00
CA PRO A 302 32.58 20.40 10.47
C PRO A 302 32.60 19.06 9.73
N HIS A 303 33.39 18.98 8.65
CA HIS A 303 33.65 17.70 8.02
C HIS A 303 34.47 16.83 8.98
N ILE A 304 33.91 15.69 9.40
CA ILE A 304 34.62 14.73 10.25
C ILE A 304 34.73 13.40 9.50
N VAL A 305 35.95 13.09 9.06
CA VAL A 305 36.25 11.90 8.26
C VAL A 305 35.81 10.63 8.99
N GLY A 306 35.12 9.74 8.27
CA GLY A 306 34.70 8.43 8.77
C GLY A 306 33.61 8.47 9.84
N ARG A 307 33.08 9.63 10.22
CA ARG A 307 31.98 9.73 11.18
C ARG A 307 30.63 9.74 10.50
N VAL A 308 29.70 9.05 11.14
CA VAL A 308 28.29 9.09 10.80
C VAL A 308 27.59 10.01 11.78
N LEU A 309 26.74 10.87 11.25
CA LEU A 309 25.94 11.82 12.00
C LEU A 309 24.45 11.57 11.76
N TYR A 310 23.59 12.10 12.63
CA TYR A 310 22.15 12.21 12.41
C TYR A 310 21.61 13.48 13.07
N ALA A 311 20.51 14.03 12.54
CA ALA A 311 19.79 15.13 13.19
C ALA A 311 18.72 14.59 14.13
N GLU A 312 18.50 15.28 15.24
CA GLU A 312 17.45 15.00 16.22
C GLU A 312 16.79 16.30 16.70
N SER A 313 15.49 16.26 16.95
CA SER A 313 14.69 17.36 17.49
C SER A 313 13.55 16.77 18.32
N VAL A 314 13.11 17.53 19.33
CA VAL A 314 11.97 17.15 20.17
C VAL A 314 10.79 18.05 19.84
N ASN A 315 9.61 17.48 19.60
CA ASN A 315 8.36 18.20 19.42
C ASN A 315 7.23 17.46 20.14
N ARG A 316 6.44 18.17 20.95
CA ARG A 316 5.34 17.57 21.75
C ARG A 316 5.77 16.33 22.55
N LYS A 317 6.92 16.41 23.23
CA LYS A 317 7.52 15.32 24.02
C LYS A 317 7.87 14.05 23.22
N ARG A 318 7.96 14.14 21.89
CA ARG A 318 8.40 13.06 21.02
C ARG A 318 9.70 13.44 20.34
N THR A 319 10.59 12.47 20.21
CA THR A 319 11.87 12.63 19.51
C THR A 319 11.69 12.25 18.04
N TYR A 320 12.17 13.11 17.16
CA TYR A 320 12.22 12.91 15.73
C TYR A 320 13.68 12.87 15.32
N ARG A 321 14.05 12.00 14.39
CA ARG A 321 15.42 11.90 13.86
C ARG A 321 15.42 11.91 12.34
N SER A 322 16.55 12.24 11.73
CA SER A 322 16.79 12.06 10.29
C SER A 322 17.38 10.68 9.97
N ALA A 323 17.51 10.38 8.68
CA ALA A 323 18.41 9.32 8.21
C ALA A 323 19.86 9.63 8.64
N PRO A 324 20.70 8.60 8.84
CA PRO A 324 22.12 8.82 9.13
C PRO A 324 22.83 9.34 7.88
N PHE A 325 23.89 10.13 8.03
CA PHE A 325 24.65 10.67 6.90
C PHE A 325 26.13 10.82 7.25
N GLN A 326 26.96 10.96 6.21
CA GLN A 326 28.37 11.33 6.34
C GLN A 326 28.61 12.67 5.64
N THR A 327 29.25 13.62 6.33
CA THR A 327 29.65 14.90 5.72
C THR A 327 30.75 14.69 4.66
N ILE A 328 30.78 15.52 3.62
CA ILE A 328 31.90 15.62 2.67
C ILE A 328 32.39 17.08 2.62
N PRO A 329 33.68 17.33 2.39
CA PRO A 329 34.24 18.69 2.48
C PRO A 329 33.78 19.61 1.35
N THR A 330 33.37 19.04 0.21
CA THR A 330 33.04 19.79 -1.01
C THR A 330 31.55 20.09 -1.19
N ALA A 331 30.67 19.57 -0.33
CA ALA A 331 29.23 19.77 -0.46
C ALA A 331 28.53 19.74 0.91
N GLY A 332 27.41 20.46 1.02
CA GLY A 332 26.53 20.38 2.18
C GLY A 332 25.65 19.13 2.17
N THR A 333 24.79 19.00 3.17
CA THR A 333 23.80 17.90 3.22
C THR A 333 22.44 18.42 3.66
N GLN A 334 21.40 18.14 2.87
CA GLN A 334 20.02 18.42 3.24
C GLN A 334 19.40 17.20 3.92
N LEU A 335 18.86 17.35 5.13
CA LEU A 335 18.18 16.32 5.93
C LEU A 335 16.69 16.65 6.06
N ALA A 336 15.85 15.62 6.19
CA ALA A 336 14.41 15.74 6.32
C ALA A 336 13.99 15.14 7.66
N MET A 337 13.15 15.88 8.37
CA MET A 337 12.53 15.43 9.60
C MET A 337 11.01 15.60 9.50
N PHE A 338 10.28 14.55 9.84
CA PHE A 338 8.84 14.47 9.65
C PHE A 338 8.12 14.55 10.98
N PHE A 339 7.60 15.73 11.34
CA PHE A 339 6.87 16.01 12.58
C PHE A 339 5.39 15.67 12.42
N TYR A 340 5.13 14.44 11.99
CA TYR A 340 3.82 13.82 11.91
C TYR A 340 3.68 12.76 13.03
N PRO A 341 2.46 12.25 13.31
CA PRO A 341 2.33 10.99 14.02
C PRO A 341 3.24 9.92 13.38
N ARG A 342 3.93 9.12 14.21
CA ARG A 342 4.91 8.12 13.74
C ARG A 342 4.33 7.22 12.65
N THR A 343 3.08 6.81 12.81
CA THR A 343 2.32 6.07 11.81
C THR A 343 1.02 6.79 11.46
N MET A 344 0.63 6.74 10.18
CA MET A 344 -0.70 7.13 9.72
C MET A 344 -1.31 6.00 8.90
N PHE A 345 -2.60 5.75 9.12
CA PHE A 345 -3.36 4.78 8.34
C PHE A 345 -4.21 5.49 7.28
N THR A 346 -4.26 4.91 6.08
CA THR A 346 -5.14 5.33 5.00
C THR A 346 -5.71 4.10 4.29
N PHE A 347 -6.86 4.26 3.65
CA PHE A 347 -7.44 3.23 2.80
C PHE A 347 -8.12 3.82 1.57
N THR A 348 -8.18 3.03 0.50
CA THR A 348 -8.99 3.29 -0.70
C THR A 348 -9.76 2.01 -0.98
N MET A 349 -11.06 2.03 -0.73
CA MET A 349 -11.91 0.83 -0.81
C MET A 349 -13.10 1.03 -1.76
N GLY A 350 -13.52 -0.06 -2.38
CA GLY A 350 -14.76 -0.19 -3.13
C GLY A 350 -15.64 -1.27 -2.51
N GLY A 351 -16.94 -0.99 -2.40
CA GLY A 351 -17.94 -1.94 -1.94
C GLY A 351 -19.03 -2.19 -2.99
N ALA A 352 -19.44 -3.45 -3.12
CA ALA A 352 -20.55 -3.88 -3.96
C ALA A 352 -21.42 -4.90 -3.20
N ILE A 353 -22.71 -4.91 -3.52
CA ILE A 353 -23.63 -5.90 -2.94
C ILE A 353 -23.53 -7.20 -3.74
N GLU A 354 -23.29 -8.29 -3.03
CA GLU A 354 -23.25 -9.66 -3.54
C GLU A 354 -24.19 -10.52 -2.68
N ASP A 355 -25.40 -10.75 -3.17
CA ASP A 355 -26.48 -11.47 -2.47
C ASP A 355 -26.80 -10.90 -1.07
N GLN A 356 -26.45 -11.61 0.00
CA GLN A 356 -26.70 -11.19 1.40
C GLN A 356 -25.48 -10.52 2.06
N LEU A 357 -24.44 -10.26 1.28
CA LEU A 357 -23.21 -9.66 1.75
C LEU A 357 -22.91 -8.40 0.95
N MET A 358 -22.27 -7.43 1.59
CA MET A 358 -21.52 -6.42 0.86
C MET A 358 -20.06 -6.82 0.87
N GLY A 359 -19.55 -7.18 -0.31
CA GLY A 359 -18.13 -7.37 -0.53
C GLY A 359 -17.45 -6.01 -0.57
N VAL A 360 -16.45 -5.82 0.29
CA VAL A 360 -15.62 -4.63 0.33
C VAL A 360 -14.19 -5.06 0.05
N GLN A 361 -13.53 -4.39 -0.88
CA GLN A 361 -12.14 -4.67 -1.22
C GLN A 361 -11.40 -3.38 -1.54
N GLY A 362 -10.08 -3.40 -1.35
CA GLY A 362 -9.28 -2.25 -1.70
C GLY A 362 -7.85 -2.32 -1.21
N ARG A 363 -7.26 -1.15 -1.14
CA ARG A 363 -5.88 -0.92 -0.76
C ARG A 363 -5.83 -0.27 0.61
N PHE A 364 -5.02 -0.83 1.48
CA PHE A 364 -4.74 -0.34 2.83
C PHE A 364 -3.30 0.11 2.89
N SER A 365 -3.03 1.24 3.55
CA SER A 365 -1.68 1.75 3.70
C SER A 365 -1.43 2.22 5.13
N VAL A 366 -0.30 1.83 5.70
CA VAL A 366 0.20 2.37 6.96
C VAL A 366 1.53 3.04 6.67
N THR A 367 1.55 4.36 6.61
CA THR A 367 2.76 5.15 6.39
C THR A 367 3.51 5.33 7.70
N ASN A 368 4.80 5.03 7.72
CA ASN A 368 5.69 5.32 8.84
C ASN A 368 6.58 6.52 8.49
N PHE A 369 6.41 7.63 9.20
CA PHE A 369 7.16 8.88 9.01
C PHE A 369 8.50 8.91 9.76
N SER A 370 8.85 7.84 10.47
CA SER A 370 10.14 7.70 11.13
C SER A 370 11.15 6.96 10.25
N TRP A 371 12.43 7.25 10.44
CA TRP A 371 13.54 6.46 9.88
C TRP A 371 13.81 5.16 10.66
N PHE A 372 13.10 4.96 11.78
CA PHE A 372 13.08 3.70 12.52
C PHE A 372 11.88 2.86 12.09
N PRO A 373 12.00 1.52 12.05
CA PRO A 373 10.85 0.67 11.84
C PRO A 373 9.85 0.84 13.00
N PHE A 374 8.55 0.80 12.72
CA PHE A 374 7.52 0.85 13.75
C PHE A 374 7.08 -0.57 14.12
N SER A 375 7.30 -0.96 15.37
CA SER A 375 6.85 -2.24 15.91
C SER A 375 5.69 -2.02 16.87
N ALA A 376 4.57 -2.70 16.63
CA ALA A 376 3.40 -2.68 17.51
C ALA A 376 3.46 -3.76 18.60
N GLY A 377 4.58 -4.50 18.69
CA GLY A 377 4.76 -5.63 19.60
C GLY A 377 4.97 -6.96 18.87
N PRO A 378 5.13 -8.06 19.61
CA PRO A 378 5.39 -9.39 19.03
C PRO A 378 4.20 -9.92 18.22
N ASP A 379 2.97 -9.50 18.53
CA ASP A 379 1.75 -9.94 17.85
C ASP A 379 1.47 -9.17 16.54
N GLY A 380 2.36 -8.24 16.15
CA GLY A 380 2.18 -7.39 14.98
C GLY A 380 1.17 -6.26 15.18
N LEU A 381 0.90 -5.50 14.11
CA LEU A 381 -0.09 -4.43 14.12
C LEU A 381 -1.42 -4.94 13.58
N VAL A 382 -2.48 -4.77 14.36
CA VAL A 382 -3.85 -5.07 13.93
C VAL A 382 -4.48 -3.83 13.30
N ILE A 383 -5.04 -4.01 12.11
CA ILE A 383 -5.92 -3.06 11.42
C ILE A 383 -7.35 -3.58 11.57
N PRO A 384 -8.16 -2.97 12.46
CA PRO A 384 -9.50 -3.47 12.74
C PRO A 384 -10.41 -3.35 11.53
N LEU A 385 -11.25 -4.37 11.35
CA LEU A 385 -12.34 -4.35 10.39
C LEU A 385 -13.64 -3.89 11.05
N PRO A 386 -14.67 -3.53 10.27
CA PRO A 386 -15.95 -3.14 10.82
C PRO A 386 -16.58 -4.31 11.59
N LYS A 387 -17.22 -4.02 12.72
CA LYS A 387 -17.86 -5.01 13.59
C LYS A 387 -18.86 -5.86 12.80
N GLY A 388 -18.80 -7.18 12.97
CA GLY A 388 -19.73 -8.13 12.35
C GLY A 388 -19.34 -8.63 10.96
N TYR A 389 -18.14 -8.33 10.46
CA TYR A 389 -17.64 -8.91 9.20
C TYR A 389 -17.64 -10.45 9.24
N ARG A 390 -17.85 -11.09 8.08
CA ARG A 390 -17.99 -12.56 7.96
C ARG A 390 -16.88 -13.23 7.16
N GLY A 391 -16.37 -12.54 6.15
CA GLY A 391 -15.24 -13.00 5.34
C GLY A 391 -14.10 -11.99 5.39
N ILE A 392 -12.87 -12.47 5.24
CA ILE A 392 -11.66 -11.67 5.14
C ILE A 392 -10.71 -12.34 4.16
N ILE A 393 -10.11 -11.55 3.27
CA ILE A 393 -9.13 -12.01 2.29
C ILE A 393 -7.98 -11.02 2.23
N VAL A 394 -6.76 -11.54 2.06
CA VAL A 394 -5.55 -10.75 1.80
C VAL A 394 -5.08 -11.10 0.39
N GLY A 395 -4.68 -10.08 -0.37
CA GLY A 395 -4.13 -10.28 -1.71
C GLY A 395 -2.94 -11.25 -1.68
N GLU A 396 -2.84 -12.13 -2.68
CA GLU A 396 -1.85 -13.21 -2.74
C GLU A 396 -0.41 -12.71 -2.55
N THR A 397 -0.08 -11.55 -3.14
CA THR A 397 1.24 -10.92 -3.06
C THR A 397 1.58 -10.32 -1.70
N ASP A 398 0.60 -10.22 -0.78
CA ASP A 398 0.73 -9.56 0.51
C ASP A 398 0.67 -10.55 1.69
N GLN A 399 0.44 -11.84 1.43
CA GLN A 399 0.27 -12.88 2.46
C GLN A 399 1.54 -13.15 3.28
N ASP A 400 2.72 -12.77 2.78
CA ASP A 400 3.98 -12.84 3.50
C ASP A 400 4.14 -11.72 4.56
N LYS A 401 3.34 -10.65 4.44
CA LYS A 401 3.42 -9.45 5.30
C LYS A 401 2.18 -9.28 6.16
N VAL A 402 1.02 -9.74 5.69
CA VAL A 402 -0.28 -9.53 6.32
C VAL A 402 -1.02 -10.85 6.40
N SER A 403 -1.51 -11.17 7.58
CA SER A 403 -2.41 -12.31 7.82
C SER A 403 -3.83 -11.83 8.06
N SER A 404 -4.80 -12.70 7.77
CA SER A 404 -6.18 -12.51 8.15
C SER A 404 -6.43 -13.04 9.56
N ASP A 405 -6.99 -12.21 10.42
CA ASP A 405 -7.53 -12.59 11.72
C ASP A 405 -9.06 -12.55 11.63
N PRO A 406 -9.79 -13.65 11.87
CA PRO A 406 -11.24 -13.71 11.72
C PRO A 406 -12.00 -12.95 12.82
N VAL A 407 -11.33 -12.49 13.87
CA VAL A 407 -11.94 -11.70 14.95
C VAL A 407 -11.48 -10.25 14.92
N GLN A 408 -10.20 -10.02 14.66
CA GLN A 408 -9.57 -8.71 14.84
C GLN A 408 -9.35 -7.92 13.54
N GLY A 409 -9.38 -8.55 12.38
CA GLY A 409 -9.19 -7.90 11.08
C GLY A 409 -7.86 -8.27 10.40
N PHE A 410 -7.17 -7.32 9.79
CA PHE A 410 -5.87 -7.59 9.17
C PHE A 410 -4.76 -7.47 10.19
N ARG A 411 -3.83 -8.43 10.22
CA ARG A 411 -2.67 -8.40 11.12
C ARG A 411 -1.39 -8.29 10.29
N ILE A 412 -0.74 -7.13 10.37
CA ILE A 412 0.57 -6.88 9.78
C ILE A 412 1.61 -7.58 10.66
N LEU A 413 2.28 -8.58 10.09
CA LEU A 413 3.12 -9.54 10.80
C LEU A 413 4.49 -8.98 11.20
N ARG A 414 4.98 -7.96 10.48
CA ARG A 414 6.34 -7.44 10.63
C ARG A 414 6.34 -5.95 10.98
N PRO A 415 7.39 -5.44 11.64
CA PRO A 415 7.53 -4.01 11.86
C PRO A 415 7.50 -3.22 10.56
N ILE A 416 6.82 -2.08 10.59
CA ILE A 416 6.56 -1.25 9.41
C ILE A 416 7.81 -0.44 9.09
N PRO A 417 8.45 -0.63 7.92
CA PRO A 417 9.66 0.09 7.56
C PRO A 417 9.38 1.59 7.34
N PRO A 418 10.42 2.45 7.31
CA PRO A 418 10.30 3.84 6.87
C PRO A 418 9.59 3.93 5.52
N GLY A 419 8.69 4.91 5.37
CA GLY A 419 7.83 5.04 4.19
C GLY A 419 6.53 4.24 4.26
N GLY A 420 6.50 3.15 5.03
CA GLY A 420 5.28 2.41 5.34
C GLY A 420 5.15 1.05 4.67
N LEU A 421 3.93 0.51 4.77
CA LEU A 421 3.50 -0.72 4.11
C LEU A 421 2.16 -0.47 3.44
N THR A 422 2.00 -0.96 2.21
CA THR A 422 0.73 -1.03 1.50
C THR A 422 0.40 -2.50 1.22
N PHE A 423 -0.88 -2.85 1.37
CA PHE A 423 -1.38 -4.20 1.05
C PHE A 423 -2.81 -4.13 0.52
N HIS A 424 -3.23 -5.20 -0.14
CA HIS A 424 -4.58 -5.37 -0.65
C HIS A 424 -5.35 -6.33 0.25
N GLY A 425 -6.59 -5.98 0.54
CA GLY A 425 -7.45 -6.79 1.36
C GLY A 425 -8.91 -6.62 0.98
N GLY A 426 -9.71 -7.58 1.39
CA GLY A 426 -11.16 -7.51 1.29
C GLY A 426 -11.82 -8.16 2.49
N PHE A 427 -13.08 -7.80 2.70
CA PHE A 427 -13.93 -8.38 3.72
C PHE A 427 -15.38 -8.29 3.29
N SER A 428 -16.26 -9.02 3.98
CA SER A 428 -17.69 -8.96 3.72
C SER A 428 -18.48 -8.57 4.95
N LEU A 429 -19.47 -7.70 4.76
CA LEU A 429 -20.42 -7.30 5.80
C LEU A 429 -21.79 -7.90 5.52
N PRO A 430 -22.50 -8.42 6.54
CA PRO A 430 -23.84 -8.93 6.37
C PRO A 430 -24.83 -7.79 6.07
N VAL A 431 -25.75 -8.06 5.16
CA VAL A 431 -26.94 -7.23 4.96
C VAL A 431 -28.01 -7.69 5.95
N GLU A 432 -28.37 -6.84 6.90
CA GLU A 432 -29.40 -7.10 7.91
C GLU A 432 -30.68 -6.33 7.52
N GLY A 433 -31.69 -7.08 7.06
CA GLY A 433 -32.90 -6.50 6.50
C GLY A 433 -32.63 -5.84 5.15
N ASP A 434 -32.76 -4.52 5.08
CA ASP A 434 -32.47 -3.68 3.92
C ASP A 434 -31.25 -2.77 4.16
N SER A 435 -30.47 -3.05 5.21
CA SER A 435 -29.37 -2.17 5.63
C SER A 435 -28.10 -2.90 6.01
N ILE A 436 -26.99 -2.17 5.96
CA ILE A 436 -25.69 -2.57 6.47
C ILE A 436 -25.28 -1.52 7.50
N GLN A 437 -24.87 -1.99 8.66
CA GLN A 437 -24.22 -1.17 9.68
C GLN A 437 -22.72 -1.37 9.58
N TRP A 438 -22.00 -0.26 9.53
CA TRP A 438 -20.54 -0.26 9.52
C TRP A 438 -20.06 0.52 10.72
N ALA A 439 -19.40 -0.19 11.64
CA ALA A 439 -18.77 0.41 12.81
C ALA A 439 -17.33 -0.13 12.90
N GLN A 440 -16.35 0.69 12.53
CA GLN A 440 -14.94 0.30 12.49
C GLN A 440 -14.12 1.15 13.45
N ASP A 441 -13.44 0.52 14.40
CA ASP A 441 -12.56 1.21 15.31
C ASP A 441 -11.23 1.55 14.61
N LEU A 442 -10.79 2.81 14.69
CA LEU A 442 -9.58 3.29 14.02
C LEU A 442 -8.53 3.71 15.05
N PRO A 443 -7.75 2.77 15.63
CA PRO A 443 -6.77 3.09 16.66
C PRO A 443 -5.69 4.07 16.13
N LEU A 444 -5.31 3.95 14.87
CA LEU A 444 -4.38 4.88 14.21
C LEU A 444 -5.06 6.12 13.61
N GLY A 445 -6.38 6.18 13.64
CA GLY A 445 -7.18 7.16 12.89
C GLY A 445 -7.10 6.86 11.39
N THR A 446 -7.62 7.77 10.58
CA THR A 446 -7.44 7.70 9.13
C THR A 446 -7.40 9.11 8.54
N VAL A 447 -6.60 9.31 7.50
CA VAL A 447 -6.52 10.59 6.78
C VAL A 447 -6.60 10.35 5.28
N ASN A 448 -7.18 11.28 4.54
CA ASN A 448 -7.32 11.23 3.07
C ASN A 448 -7.75 9.86 2.54
N SER A 449 -8.62 9.18 3.28
CA SER A 449 -9.10 7.86 2.89
C SER A 449 -10.33 8.01 2.00
N SER A 450 -10.60 7.01 1.19
CA SER A 450 -11.73 7.04 0.28
C SER A 450 -12.49 5.72 0.27
N LEU A 451 -13.81 5.85 0.13
CA LEU A 451 -14.73 4.72 0.07
C LEU A 451 -15.73 4.95 -1.05
N LYS A 452 -15.87 3.95 -1.91
CA LYS A 452 -16.76 3.97 -3.07
C LYS A 452 -17.78 2.84 -2.94
N PHE A 453 -19.05 3.12 -3.20
CA PHE A 453 -20.09 2.10 -3.23
C PHE A 453 -20.79 2.09 -4.58
N LEU A 454 -20.99 0.90 -5.16
CA LEU A 454 -21.81 0.75 -6.35
C LEU A 454 -23.25 1.19 -6.06
N LYS A 455 -23.77 2.18 -6.79
CA LYS A 455 -25.11 2.70 -6.56
C LYS A 455 -26.16 1.74 -7.13
N VAL A 456 -27.04 1.24 -6.26
CA VAL A 456 -28.22 0.47 -6.66
C VAL A 456 -29.50 1.28 -6.41
N PRO A 457 -30.57 1.09 -7.20
CA PRO A 457 -31.81 1.83 -7.03
C PRO A 457 -32.38 1.71 -5.60
N GLY A 458 -32.72 2.84 -4.99
CA GLY A 458 -33.22 2.91 -3.62
C GLY A 458 -32.15 2.96 -2.53
N MET A 459 -30.88 2.73 -2.86
CA MET A 459 -29.80 2.77 -1.88
C MET A 459 -29.57 4.17 -1.32
N VAL A 460 -29.37 4.26 -0.01
CA VAL A 460 -29.05 5.51 0.69
C VAL A 460 -27.84 5.29 1.58
N VAL A 461 -26.79 6.09 1.39
CA VAL A 461 -25.58 6.07 2.21
C VAL A 461 -25.64 7.21 3.22
N ARG A 462 -25.53 6.88 4.52
CA ARG A 462 -25.38 7.86 5.60
C ARG A 462 -23.93 7.83 6.08
N ALA A 463 -23.18 8.86 5.71
CA ALA A 463 -21.77 8.99 6.04
C ALA A 463 -21.54 9.43 7.52
N PRO A 464 -20.32 9.22 8.05
CA PRO A 464 -19.94 9.77 9.35
C PRO A 464 -19.99 11.31 9.37
N PRO A 465 -20.08 11.95 10.55
CA PRO A 465 -20.06 13.41 10.65
C PRO A 465 -18.82 14.01 9.98
N GLY A 466 -19.03 15.03 9.14
CA GLY A 466 -17.96 15.73 8.42
C GLY A 466 -17.50 15.06 7.12
N VAL A 467 -18.08 13.92 6.74
CA VAL A 467 -17.81 13.25 5.46
C VAL A 467 -18.97 13.50 4.50
N ALA A 468 -18.67 14.10 3.34
CA ALA A 468 -19.65 14.28 2.28
C ALA A 468 -19.84 12.99 1.46
N VAL A 469 -21.08 12.72 1.07
CA VAL A 469 -21.41 11.69 0.08
C VAL A 469 -21.68 12.39 -1.25
N GLN A 470 -20.96 12.01 -2.29
CA GLN A 470 -21.12 12.54 -3.64
C GLN A 470 -21.63 11.46 -4.57
N ASP A 471 -22.54 11.82 -5.46
CA ASP A 471 -22.87 10.99 -6.61
C ASP A 471 -21.78 11.18 -7.68
N ALA A 472 -21.21 10.07 -8.15
CA ALA A 472 -20.19 10.08 -9.20
C ALA A 472 -20.43 8.92 -10.17
N GLU A 473 -19.72 8.92 -11.29
CA GLU A 473 -19.72 7.84 -12.27
C GLU A 473 -18.30 7.30 -12.44
N MET A 474 -18.16 5.97 -12.51
CA MET A 474 -16.93 5.32 -12.92
C MET A 474 -16.66 5.60 -14.42
N GLN A 475 -15.44 5.35 -14.89
CA GLN A 475 -15.07 5.52 -16.31
C GLN A 475 -15.96 4.74 -17.29
N ASN A 476 -16.59 3.66 -16.84
CA ASN A 476 -17.52 2.84 -17.62
C ASN A 476 -18.98 3.32 -17.54
N GLY A 477 -19.25 4.50 -16.96
CA GLY A 477 -20.59 5.06 -16.74
C GLY A 477 -21.37 4.43 -15.59
N THR A 478 -20.74 3.56 -14.78
CA THR A 478 -21.43 2.93 -13.66
C THR A 478 -21.59 3.92 -12.50
N PRO A 479 -22.81 4.19 -12.01
CA PRO A 479 -23.04 5.15 -10.95
C PRO A 479 -22.52 4.62 -9.61
N ILE A 480 -21.89 5.51 -8.84
CA ILE A 480 -21.31 5.21 -7.53
C ILE A 480 -21.64 6.31 -6.52
N TYR A 481 -21.66 5.94 -5.25
CA TYR A 481 -21.46 6.89 -4.16
C TYR A 481 -19.99 6.98 -3.83
N LEU A 482 -19.47 8.19 -3.80
CA LEU A 482 -18.08 8.51 -3.48
C LEU A 482 -18.02 9.27 -2.14
N MET A 483 -17.18 8.79 -1.23
CA MET A 483 -16.87 9.47 0.02
C MET A 483 -15.37 9.71 0.11
N GLU A 484 -14.95 10.95 -0.17
CA GLU A 484 -13.58 11.41 -0.01
C GLU A 484 -13.52 12.93 0.21
N PRO A 485 -12.54 13.43 0.98
CA PRO A 485 -11.63 12.69 1.84
C PRO A 485 -12.29 12.29 3.18
N ILE A 486 -12.02 11.08 3.65
CA ILE A 486 -12.39 10.63 5.00
C ILE A 486 -11.25 10.95 5.96
N GLN A 487 -11.57 11.71 7.02
CA GLN A 487 -10.65 12.07 8.08
C GLN A 487 -11.27 11.73 9.44
N ILE A 488 -10.65 10.81 10.18
CA ILE A 488 -11.11 10.36 11.50
C ILE A 488 -9.90 10.35 12.43
N LYS A 489 -10.05 10.93 13.62
CA LYS A 489 -8.93 11.05 14.56
C LYS A 489 -8.56 9.67 15.13
N SER A 490 -7.30 9.53 15.53
CA SER A 490 -6.82 8.33 16.22
C SER A 490 -7.65 8.02 17.47
N GLY A 491 -8.03 6.75 17.61
CA GLY A 491 -8.85 6.24 18.70
C GLY A 491 -10.36 6.42 18.53
N GLN A 492 -10.82 7.01 17.42
CA GLN A 492 -12.25 7.14 17.12
C GLN A 492 -12.74 5.98 16.23
N SER A 493 -14.06 5.78 16.19
CA SER A 493 -14.70 4.82 15.31
C SER A 493 -15.33 5.51 14.10
N MET A 494 -15.19 4.88 12.93
CA MET A 494 -15.95 5.22 11.74
C MET A 494 -17.32 4.53 11.81
N VAL A 495 -18.38 5.32 11.82
CA VAL A 495 -19.76 4.81 11.80
C VAL A 495 -20.47 5.31 10.56
N LEU A 496 -20.89 4.38 9.70
CA LEU A 496 -21.70 4.66 8.52
C LEU A 496 -22.79 3.60 8.38
N SER A 497 -23.88 3.94 7.69
CA SER A 497 -24.94 2.99 7.38
C SER A 497 -25.34 3.08 5.93
N VAL A 498 -25.54 1.94 5.28
CA VAL A 498 -26.08 1.86 3.93
C VAL A 498 -27.47 1.24 4.05
N GLY A 499 -28.53 1.94 3.63
CA GLY A 499 -29.91 1.46 3.68
C GLY A 499 -30.55 1.42 2.29
N GLY A 500 -31.79 0.94 2.21
CA GLY A 500 -32.52 0.84 0.94
C GLY A 500 -31.91 -0.16 -0.04
N LEU A 501 -31.20 -1.16 0.49
CA LEU A 501 -30.66 -2.26 -0.30
C LEU A 501 -31.80 -3.17 -0.75
N PRO A 502 -31.66 -3.87 -1.89
CA PRO A 502 -32.68 -4.81 -2.36
C PRO A 502 -32.94 -5.85 -1.27
N ALA A 503 -34.07 -5.72 -0.58
CA ALA A 503 -34.47 -6.70 0.42
C ALA A 503 -34.61 -8.05 -0.29
N MET A 504 -34.09 -9.11 0.32
CA MET A 504 -34.32 -10.44 -0.22
C MET A 504 -35.82 -10.66 -0.36
N PRO A 505 -36.30 -11.10 -1.53
CA PRO A 505 -37.71 -11.38 -1.68
C PRO A 505 -38.06 -12.46 -0.67
N GLY A 506 -39.04 -12.18 0.21
CA GLY A 506 -39.24 -12.94 1.45
C GLY A 506 -39.41 -14.45 1.25
N TRP A 507 -39.84 -14.88 0.06
CA TRP A 507 -39.90 -16.29 -0.32
C TRP A 507 -38.56 -17.01 -0.17
N ARG A 508 -37.40 -16.37 -0.43
CA ARG A 508 -36.08 -17.01 -0.27
C ARG A 508 -35.78 -17.37 1.18
N ILE A 509 -36.33 -16.64 2.15
CA ILE A 509 -36.19 -16.94 3.58
C ILE A 509 -37.14 -18.09 3.97
N TRP A 510 -38.35 -18.10 3.42
CA TRP A 510 -39.37 -19.09 3.77
C TRP A 510 -39.21 -20.43 3.05
N VAL A 511 -38.74 -20.45 1.80
CA VAL A 511 -38.63 -21.68 0.99
C VAL A 511 -37.75 -22.74 1.66
N PRO A 512 -36.52 -22.46 2.15
CA PRO A 512 -35.72 -23.46 2.85
C PRO A 512 -36.40 -23.99 4.12
N ARG A 513 -37.11 -23.12 4.85
CA ARG A 513 -37.86 -23.51 6.05
C ARG A 513 -39.05 -24.39 5.71
N ILE A 514 -39.81 -24.05 4.67
CA ILE A 514 -40.94 -24.84 4.19
C ILE A 514 -40.45 -26.18 3.65
N ILE A 515 -39.38 -26.21 2.84
CA ILE A 515 -38.76 -27.46 2.36
C ILE A 515 -38.30 -28.30 3.55
N GLY A 516 -37.63 -27.70 4.54
CA GLY A 516 -37.24 -28.39 5.77
C GLY A 516 -38.43 -28.99 6.51
N LEU A 517 -39.53 -28.23 6.64
CA LEU A 517 -40.77 -28.70 7.25
C LEU A 517 -41.43 -29.84 6.45
N VAL A 518 -41.44 -29.75 5.12
CA VAL A 518 -41.97 -30.79 4.23
C VAL A 518 -41.14 -32.06 4.32
N VAL A 519 -39.81 -31.95 4.35
CA VAL A 519 -38.91 -33.10 4.54
C VAL A 519 -39.15 -33.76 5.89
N VAL A 520 -39.23 -32.99 6.98
CA VAL A 520 -39.55 -33.51 8.31
C VAL A 520 -40.94 -34.17 8.33
N ALA A 521 -41.95 -33.54 7.73
CA ALA A 521 -43.30 -34.10 7.66
C ALA A 521 -43.33 -35.39 6.83
N THR A 522 -42.54 -35.48 5.76
CA THR A 522 -42.45 -36.69 4.92
C THR A 522 -41.69 -37.80 5.65
N MET A 523 -40.64 -37.48 6.40
CA MET A 523 -39.98 -38.42 7.29
C MET A 523 -40.92 -38.93 8.38
N LEU A 524 -41.66 -38.05 9.05
CA LEU A 524 -42.65 -38.41 10.06
C LEU A 524 -43.80 -39.23 9.47
N ALA A 525 -44.29 -38.88 8.28
CA ALA A 525 -45.30 -39.65 7.57
C ALA A 525 -44.76 -41.04 7.17
N GLY A 526 -43.51 -41.14 6.73
CA GLY A 526 -42.84 -42.40 6.44
C GLY A 526 -42.72 -43.29 7.68
N VAL A 527 -42.32 -42.71 8.82
CA VAL A 527 -42.27 -43.39 10.12
C VAL A 527 -43.66 -43.82 10.58
N ALA A 528 -44.66 -42.94 10.50
CA ALA A 528 -46.05 -43.25 10.85
C ALA A 528 -46.65 -44.32 9.92
N PHE A 529 -46.33 -44.31 8.63
CA PHE A 529 -46.76 -45.30 7.65
C PHE A 529 -46.08 -46.66 7.90
N ALA A 530 -44.79 -46.68 8.25
CA ALA A 530 -44.09 -47.89 8.66
C ALA A 530 -44.67 -48.47 9.96
N MET A 531 -45.01 -47.63 10.94
CA MET A 531 -45.72 -48.06 12.15
C MET A 531 -47.17 -48.48 11.89
N GLY A 532 -47.85 -47.86 10.93
CA GLY A 532 -49.21 -48.21 10.49
C GLY A 532 -49.28 -49.55 9.77
N ARG A 533 -48.27 -49.87 8.94
CA ARG A 533 -48.13 -51.20 8.33
C ARG A 533 -47.79 -52.30 9.34
N ARG A 534 -47.12 -51.97 10.46
CA ARG A 534 -46.92 -52.94 11.54
C ARG A 534 -48.24 -53.43 12.15
N LYS A 535 -49.34 -52.67 12.13
CA LYS A 535 -50.65 -53.15 12.60
C LYS A 535 -51.40 -54.07 11.62
N ALA A 536 -50.99 -54.13 10.35
CA ALA A 536 -51.57 -55.04 9.36
C ALA A 536 -50.70 -56.29 9.09
N ALA A 537 -49.41 -56.24 9.44
CA ALA A 537 -48.50 -57.38 9.27
C ALA A 537 -48.31 -58.24 10.54
N THR A 538 -48.58 -57.73 11.75
CA THR A 538 -48.41 -58.50 12.99
C THR A 538 -49.46 -59.61 13.18
N GLY A 539 -50.64 -59.50 12.58
CA GLY A 539 -51.67 -60.56 12.66
C GLY A 539 -51.32 -61.83 11.88
N ALA A 540 -50.52 -61.71 10.81
CA ALA A 540 -50.08 -62.84 10.00
C ALA A 540 -48.79 -63.49 10.52
N THR A 541 -47.92 -62.73 11.20
CA THR A 541 -46.68 -63.25 11.79
C THR A 541 -46.93 -64.00 13.09
N GLU A 542 -47.81 -63.54 13.97
CA GLU A 542 -48.15 -64.29 15.20
C GLU A 542 -48.82 -65.63 14.89
N ALA A 543 -49.73 -65.70 13.92
CA ALA A 543 -50.37 -66.97 13.53
C ALA A 543 -49.38 -67.97 12.91
N ARG A 544 -48.40 -67.48 12.12
CA ARG A 544 -47.33 -68.31 11.55
C ARG A 544 -46.34 -68.80 12.61
N GLU A 545 -45.95 -67.95 13.56
CA GLU A 545 -45.05 -68.34 14.66
C GLU A 545 -45.70 -69.36 15.59
N VAL A 546 -46.99 -69.21 15.91
CA VAL A 546 -47.74 -70.20 16.69
C VAL A 546 -47.81 -71.54 15.94
N ARG A 547 -48.08 -71.52 14.63
CA ARG A 547 -48.11 -72.76 13.82
C ARG A 547 -46.74 -73.41 13.71
N ARG A 548 -45.67 -72.62 13.58
CA ARG A 548 -44.28 -73.12 13.54
C ARG A 548 -43.90 -73.82 14.84
N ASN A 549 -44.21 -73.22 15.98
CA ASN A 549 -43.90 -73.80 17.28
C ASN A 549 -44.68 -75.09 17.52
N GLN A 550 -45.95 -75.17 17.10
CA GLN A 550 -46.75 -76.40 17.16
C GLN A 550 -46.14 -77.53 16.32
N LEU A 551 -45.68 -77.24 15.10
CA LEU A 551 -45.07 -78.25 14.22
C LEU A 551 -43.71 -78.73 14.76
N LEU A 552 -42.94 -77.84 15.38
CA LEU A 552 -41.68 -78.20 16.04
C LEU A 552 -41.92 -79.08 17.28
N ASP A 553 -42.91 -78.76 18.09
CA ASP A 553 -43.28 -79.58 19.25
C ASP A 553 -43.79 -80.97 18.81
N GLU A 554 -44.58 -81.05 17.72
CA GLU A 554 -45.04 -82.33 17.14
C GLU A 554 -43.87 -83.17 16.59
N LEU A 555 -42.86 -82.53 16.00
CA LEU A 555 -41.61 -83.17 15.57
C LEU A 555 -40.79 -83.70 16.76
N VAL A 556 -40.69 -82.94 17.84
CA VAL A 556 -39.97 -83.33 19.06
C VAL A 556 -40.70 -84.47 19.78
N GLU A 557 -42.04 -84.46 19.82
CA GLU A 557 -42.82 -85.58 20.35
C GLU A 557 -42.66 -86.84 19.49
N LEU A 558 -42.68 -86.72 18.16
CA LEU A 558 -42.45 -87.86 17.26
C LEU A 558 -41.04 -88.45 17.38
N ASP A 559 -40.04 -87.63 17.73
CA ASP A 559 -38.67 -88.10 17.97
C ASP A 559 -38.52 -88.75 19.35
N ARG A 560 -39.13 -88.18 20.39
CA ARG A 560 -39.17 -88.77 21.73
C ARG A 560 -39.97 -90.08 21.79
N ALA A 561 -41.04 -90.21 21.02
CA ALA A 561 -41.87 -91.41 20.98
C ALA A 561 -41.22 -92.58 20.21
N GLY A 562 -40.06 -92.37 19.57
CA GLY A 562 -39.37 -93.41 18.80
C GLY A 562 -40.19 -93.95 17.62
N SER A 563 -41.16 -93.17 17.13
CA SER A 563 -42.10 -93.59 16.09
C SER A 563 -41.36 -93.82 14.76
N LYS A 564 -41.56 -95.00 14.15
CA LYS A 564 -41.05 -95.34 12.81
C LYS A 564 -41.84 -94.69 11.67
N ASP A 565 -42.75 -93.75 11.96
CA ASP A 565 -43.59 -93.11 10.94
C ASP A 565 -42.83 -92.02 10.17
N LYS A 566 -41.87 -92.49 9.36
CA LYS A 566 -40.92 -91.67 8.60
C LYS A 566 -41.63 -90.71 7.64
N ARG A 567 -42.80 -91.11 7.10
CA ARG A 567 -43.59 -90.27 6.19
C ARG A 567 -44.18 -89.05 6.87
N ARG A 568 -44.68 -89.18 8.11
CA ARG A 568 -45.21 -88.02 8.85
C ARG A 568 -44.11 -87.02 9.19
N ARG A 569 -42.92 -87.51 9.57
CA ARG A 569 -41.76 -86.67 9.84
C ARG A 569 -41.31 -85.88 8.60
N GLU A 570 -41.22 -86.54 7.44
CA GLU A 570 -40.87 -85.88 6.18
C GLU A 570 -41.93 -84.84 5.78
N THR A 571 -43.21 -85.12 6.01
CA THR A 571 -44.30 -84.16 5.74
C THR A 571 -44.21 -82.91 6.63
N LEU A 572 -43.91 -83.09 7.93
CA LEU A 572 -43.74 -81.97 8.87
C LEU A 572 -42.52 -81.10 8.54
N ILE A 573 -41.42 -81.71 8.06
CA ILE A 573 -40.23 -80.98 7.63
C ILE A 573 -40.54 -80.13 6.40
N VAL A 574 -41.26 -80.68 5.41
CA VAL A 574 -41.66 -79.92 4.21
C VAL A 574 -42.61 -78.77 4.56
N GLU A 575 -43.54 -78.95 5.51
CA GLU A 575 -44.39 -77.84 6.00
C GLU A 575 -43.58 -76.76 6.73
N LEU A 576 -42.57 -77.15 7.50
CA LEU A 576 -41.65 -76.23 8.17
C LEU A 576 -40.79 -75.44 7.17
N GLU A 577 -40.28 -76.10 6.11
CA GLU A 577 -39.51 -75.44 5.06
C GLU A 577 -40.37 -74.46 4.24
N ALA A 578 -41.62 -74.81 3.94
CA ALA A 578 -42.56 -73.92 3.27
C ALA A 578 -42.87 -72.66 4.10
N LEU A 579 -42.90 -72.78 5.42
CA LEU A 579 -43.10 -71.63 6.32
C LEU A 579 -41.86 -70.72 6.44
N TRP A 580 -40.66 -71.21 6.11
CA TRP A 580 -39.41 -70.44 6.10
C TRP A 580 -39.02 -69.88 4.72
N GLY A 581 -39.48 -70.49 3.63
CA GLY A 581 -39.10 -70.10 2.26
C GLY A 581 -39.71 -68.79 1.75
N ASP A 582 -40.73 -68.25 2.43
CA ASP A 582 -41.50 -67.08 2.00
C ASP A 582 -40.94 -65.71 2.46
N ASP A 583 -39.79 -65.67 3.15
CA ASP A 583 -39.19 -64.45 3.73
C ASP A 583 -37.98 -63.87 2.94
N ASN A 584 -37.83 -64.24 1.65
CA ASN A 584 -36.82 -63.65 0.74
C ASN A 584 -37.43 -62.75 -0.34
#